data_AF-A0A2N7RY23-F1
#
_entry.id   AF-A0A2N7RY23-F1
#
_cell.length_a   1.000
_cell.length_b   1.000
_cell.length_c   1.000
_cell.angle_alpha   90.00
_cell.angle_beta   90.00
_cell.angle_gamma   90.00
#
_symmetry.space_group_name_H-M   'P 1'
#
loop_
_entity.id
_entity.type
_entity.pdbx_description
1 polymer ?
#
loop_
_entity_poly.entity_id
_entity_poly.type
_entity_poly.pdbx_seq_one_letter_code
_entity_poly.pdbx_strand_id
1 'polypeptide(L)'
;MNENYFLIRPDTRGWDALPLCPRPWRQMLIACAIVLITTVTSFIEARAWEDPPAEYWQHTYQIVDMFGFSATLVALFFSLTGWFFGRLAVAMAPIILLYAAIPYSLDTTENSAIWWAGAIAAALWWLVQTKFSLRQIHAVRNLATESSTGASLELGPDAQMSLKRLKKRSLSWAATLSSIATFFWLATAMALPTVVGRTLQELEDLALSDYLGTAAAAVSILALAQWHRYGWRFLARRRVGNMVWHVPIVGGPVEGLWSSLSEDAGMVPFDHARSLTSCTCTNDFIRANPDEVDLYGDTSITASVYCPVHGIDQINSLTPEQFRSKATNTWLWDEDSLLPISTQAEVDRTLLIGYVGNSFIGLPAHFANDTAEIQPDTGYFVEERDPQINESQWERPLPPLSGVVDRIDLRPAGLGGHAIRYQHGRAWFETTRDADARRKPPTAAE
;
A
#
# COMPACT_ATOMS: atom_id res chain seq x y z
N MET A 1 -10.96 -25.20 12.87
CA MET A 1 -11.00 -24.18 13.94
C MET A 1 -11.10 -22.83 13.27
N ASN A 2 -12.15 -22.06 13.56
CA ASN A 2 -12.23 -20.66 13.16
C ASN A 2 -11.15 -19.91 13.95
N GLU A 3 -10.31 -19.17 13.25
CA GLU A 3 -9.37 -18.27 13.92
C GLU A 3 -10.19 -17.08 14.43
N ASN A 4 -10.20 -16.86 15.76
CA ASN A 4 -10.85 -15.69 16.34
C ASN A 4 -10.02 -14.44 15.99
N TYR A 5 -10.70 -13.39 15.52
CA TYR A 5 -10.10 -12.08 15.31
C TYR A 5 -10.51 -11.14 16.44
N PHE A 6 -9.61 -10.24 16.84
CA PHE A 6 -9.87 -9.27 17.89
C PHE A 6 -10.13 -7.90 17.30
N LEU A 7 -11.17 -7.22 17.79
CA LEU A 7 -11.51 -5.87 17.39
C LEU A 7 -10.60 -4.87 18.10
N ILE A 8 -9.94 -4.01 17.33
CA ILE A 8 -9.03 -2.98 17.82
C ILE A 8 -9.60 -1.61 17.44
N ARG A 9 -9.66 -0.69 18.41
CA ARG A 9 -10.17 0.67 18.23
C ARG A 9 -9.10 1.70 18.58
N PRO A 10 -8.13 1.93 17.68
CA PRO A 10 -7.10 2.94 17.94
C PRO A 10 -7.72 4.33 18.00
N ASP A 11 -7.13 5.19 18.83
CA ASP A 11 -7.41 6.61 18.75
C ASP A 11 -6.78 7.21 17.49
N THR A 12 -7.32 8.34 17.02
CA THR A 12 -6.82 8.99 15.80
C THR A 12 -5.33 9.32 15.89
N ARG A 13 -4.86 9.77 17.08
CA ARG A 13 -3.46 10.16 17.28
C ARG A 13 -2.52 8.96 17.26
N GLY A 14 -2.86 7.85 17.92
CA GLY A 14 -2.06 6.62 17.89
C GLY A 14 -2.00 6.00 16.50
N TRP A 15 -3.12 6.02 15.77
CA TRP A 15 -3.15 5.57 14.38
C TRP A 15 -2.29 6.43 13.44
N ASP A 16 -2.37 7.76 13.57
CA ASP A 16 -1.54 8.71 12.81
C ASP A 16 -0.05 8.61 13.14
N ALA A 17 0.30 8.27 14.38
CA ALA A 17 1.69 8.21 14.85
C ALA A 17 2.43 6.95 14.39
N LEU A 18 1.77 6.02 13.71
CA LEU A 18 2.41 4.81 13.21
C LEU A 18 3.55 5.16 12.24
N PRO A 19 4.74 4.57 12.41
CA PRO A 19 5.88 4.90 11.58
C PRO A 19 5.63 4.44 10.14
N LEU A 20 5.78 5.37 9.20
CA LEU A 20 5.72 5.09 7.77
C LEU A 20 7.06 4.58 7.28
N CYS A 21 7.04 3.63 6.36
CA CYS A 21 8.27 3.21 5.70
C CYS A 21 8.74 4.26 4.69
N PRO A 22 10.07 4.41 4.48
CA PRO A 22 10.60 5.20 3.38
C PRO A 22 10.00 4.75 2.05
N ARG A 23 9.88 5.68 1.10
CA ARG A 23 9.26 5.42 -0.21
C ARG A 23 9.86 4.17 -0.88
N PRO A 24 9.02 3.23 -1.37
CA PRO A 24 9.48 1.97 -1.95
C PRO A 24 10.43 2.17 -3.13
N TRP A 25 10.20 3.21 -3.94
CA TRP A 25 11.07 3.51 -5.09
C TRP A 25 12.48 3.94 -4.66
N ARG A 26 12.64 4.73 -3.59
CA ARG A 26 13.99 5.10 -3.09
C ARG A 26 14.74 3.87 -2.58
N GLN A 27 14.03 2.99 -1.87
CA GLN A 27 14.60 1.73 -1.38
C GLN A 27 15.12 0.84 -2.50
N MET A 28 14.31 0.72 -3.54
CA MET A 28 14.62 -0.01 -4.76
C MET A 28 15.77 0.62 -5.55
N LEU A 29 15.76 1.94 -5.77
CA LEU A 29 16.82 2.63 -6.52
C LEU A 29 18.19 2.47 -5.86
N ILE A 30 18.25 2.55 -4.52
CA ILE A 30 19.52 2.33 -3.80
C ILE A 30 20.00 0.88 -3.99
N ALA A 31 19.10 -0.11 -3.92
CA ALA A 31 19.46 -1.50 -4.16
C ALA A 31 19.96 -1.73 -5.62
N CYS A 32 19.27 -1.17 -6.61
CA CYS A 32 19.68 -1.22 -8.01
C CYS A 32 21.03 -0.49 -8.23
N ALA A 33 21.23 0.66 -7.61
CA ALA A 33 22.47 1.42 -7.71
C ALA A 33 23.67 0.64 -7.12
N ILE A 34 23.49 -0.04 -5.99
CA ILE A 34 24.55 -0.88 -5.41
C ILE A 34 24.95 -1.98 -6.40
N VAL A 35 23.98 -2.70 -6.99
CA VAL A 35 24.28 -3.76 -7.97
C VAL A 35 24.93 -3.19 -9.24
N LEU A 36 24.41 -2.09 -9.77
CA LEU A 36 24.94 -1.43 -10.96
C LEU A 36 26.39 -0.96 -10.75
N ILE A 37 26.66 -0.23 -9.66
CA ILE A 37 28.01 0.25 -9.34
C ILE A 37 28.97 -0.91 -9.16
N THR A 38 28.56 -1.98 -8.46
CA THR A 38 29.39 -3.17 -8.27
C THR A 38 29.72 -3.83 -9.61
N THR A 39 28.71 -4.00 -10.48
CA THR A 39 28.86 -4.63 -11.79
C THR A 39 29.76 -3.80 -12.71
N VAL A 40 29.55 -2.48 -12.77
CA VAL A 40 30.38 -1.56 -13.57
C VAL A 40 31.81 -1.50 -13.06
N THR A 41 32.01 -1.44 -11.74
CA THR A 41 33.37 -1.40 -11.16
C THR A 41 34.10 -2.71 -11.41
N SER A 42 33.42 -3.86 -11.28
CA SER A 42 33.97 -5.16 -11.63
C SER A 42 34.36 -5.24 -13.11
N PHE A 43 33.51 -4.72 -14.00
CA PHE A 43 33.77 -4.69 -15.45
C PHE A 43 35.00 -3.82 -15.78
N ILE A 44 35.15 -2.68 -15.08
CA ILE A 44 36.31 -1.79 -15.22
C ILE A 44 37.59 -2.43 -14.71
N GLU A 45 37.57 -3.01 -13.52
CA GLU A 45 38.75 -3.64 -12.93
C GLU A 45 39.21 -4.85 -13.75
N ALA A 46 38.27 -5.65 -14.25
CA ALA A 46 38.56 -6.78 -15.13
C ALA A 46 38.99 -6.36 -16.54
N ARG A 47 38.93 -5.07 -16.89
CA ARG A 47 39.15 -4.53 -18.24
C ARG A 47 38.44 -5.34 -19.31
N ALA A 48 37.18 -5.71 -19.06
CA ALA A 48 36.46 -6.68 -19.87
C ALA A 48 36.11 -6.21 -21.30
N TRP A 49 36.56 -5.01 -21.71
CA TRP A 49 36.55 -4.53 -23.09
C TRP A 49 37.87 -4.81 -23.85
N GLU A 50 38.94 -5.19 -23.16
CA GLU A 50 40.21 -5.58 -23.77
C GLU A 50 40.12 -7.01 -24.30
N ASP A 51 40.75 -7.27 -25.45
CA ASP A 51 40.81 -8.63 -25.97
C ASP A 51 41.49 -9.55 -24.97
N PRO A 52 40.89 -10.69 -24.60
CA PRO A 52 41.49 -11.60 -23.65
C PRO A 52 42.81 -12.15 -24.23
N PRO A 53 43.83 -12.33 -23.38
CA PRO A 53 45.13 -12.83 -23.84
C PRO A 53 44.98 -14.20 -24.50
N ALA A 54 45.88 -14.56 -25.41
CA ALA A 54 45.82 -15.83 -26.14
C ALA A 54 45.73 -17.06 -25.22
N GLU A 55 46.34 -16.98 -24.03
CA GLU A 55 46.33 -18.01 -22.99
C GLU A 55 44.93 -18.26 -22.40
N TYR A 56 44.05 -17.25 -22.41
CA TYR A 56 42.66 -17.38 -21.94
C TYR A 56 41.86 -18.35 -22.80
N TRP A 57 42.06 -18.32 -24.12
CA TRP A 57 41.37 -19.23 -25.05
C TRP A 57 41.78 -20.70 -24.90
N GLN A 58 42.95 -20.94 -24.29
CA GLN A 58 43.45 -22.27 -23.95
C GLN A 58 42.94 -22.75 -22.58
N HIS A 59 42.24 -21.90 -21.82
CA HIS A 59 41.63 -22.30 -20.56
C HIS A 59 40.56 -23.36 -20.82
N THR A 60 40.60 -24.41 -20.01
CA THR A 60 39.63 -25.50 -20.06
C THR A 60 38.39 -25.08 -19.33
N TYR A 61 37.22 -25.12 -19.98
CA TYR A 61 35.96 -24.72 -19.38
C TYR A 61 35.66 -25.53 -18.12
N GLN A 62 35.49 -24.83 -17.02
CA GLN A 62 35.20 -25.35 -15.69
C GLN A 62 33.79 -24.98 -15.25
N ILE A 63 33.32 -25.66 -14.20
CA ILE A 63 32.04 -25.35 -13.58
C ILE A 63 32.01 -23.91 -13.02
N VAL A 64 33.15 -23.41 -12.52
CA VAL A 64 33.26 -22.05 -11.97
C VAL A 64 33.03 -20.98 -13.04
N ASP A 65 33.43 -21.23 -14.29
CA ASP A 65 33.23 -20.31 -15.42
C ASP A 65 31.75 -20.09 -15.71
N MET A 66 30.97 -21.18 -15.72
CA MET A 66 29.51 -21.13 -15.86
C MET A 66 28.87 -20.27 -14.77
N PHE A 67 29.30 -20.47 -13.51
CA PHE A 67 28.79 -19.70 -12.37
C PHE A 67 29.20 -18.23 -12.42
N GLY A 68 30.44 -17.92 -12.82
CA GLY A 68 30.94 -16.56 -12.97
C GLY A 68 30.21 -15.80 -14.09
N PHE A 69 30.05 -16.43 -15.26
CA PHE A 69 29.34 -15.86 -16.39
C PHE A 69 27.86 -15.63 -16.07
N SER A 70 27.18 -16.65 -15.54
CA SER A 70 25.76 -16.54 -15.18
C SER A 70 25.52 -15.49 -14.09
N ALA A 71 26.41 -15.37 -13.09
CA ALA A 71 26.30 -14.34 -12.07
C ALA A 71 26.43 -12.94 -12.65
N THR A 72 27.37 -12.73 -13.57
CA THR A 72 27.53 -11.44 -14.26
C THR A 72 26.31 -11.07 -15.10
N LEU A 73 25.77 -12.02 -15.87
CA LEU A 73 24.53 -11.81 -16.64
C LEU A 73 23.35 -11.47 -15.72
N VAL A 74 23.17 -12.21 -14.63
CA VAL A 74 22.10 -11.96 -13.66
C VAL A 74 22.24 -10.55 -13.05
N ALA A 75 23.45 -10.14 -12.67
CA ALA A 75 23.71 -8.81 -12.12
C ALA A 75 23.43 -7.70 -13.14
N LEU A 76 23.80 -7.92 -14.41
CA LEU A 76 23.52 -7.00 -15.51
C LEU A 76 22.00 -6.90 -15.78
N PHE A 77 21.30 -8.03 -15.91
CA PHE A 77 19.85 -8.04 -16.09
C PHE A 77 19.13 -7.35 -14.95
N PHE A 78 19.54 -7.59 -13.70
CA PHE A 78 18.98 -6.91 -12.54
C PHE A 78 19.28 -5.41 -12.54
N SER A 79 20.45 -4.98 -13.01
CA SER A 79 20.76 -3.56 -13.12
C SER A 79 19.82 -2.84 -14.10
N LEU A 80 19.41 -3.52 -15.18
CA LEU A 80 18.50 -2.98 -16.20
C LEU A 80 17.01 -3.07 -15.81
N THR A 81 16.62 -4.15 -15.17
CA THR A 81 15.20 -4.49 -14.92
C THR A 81 14.82 -4.51 -13.44
N GLY A 82 15.78 -4.24 -12.54
CA GLY A 82 15.63 -4.33 -11.09
C GLY A 82 14.48 -3.47 -10.54
N TRP A 83 14.21 -2.35 -11.21
CA TRP A 83 13.14 -1.43 -10.86
C TRP A 83 11.74 -2.04 -11.00
N PHE A 84 11.56 -3.04 -11.86
CA PHE A 84 10.28 -3.74 -12.02
C PHE A 84 9.89 -4.54 -10.75
N PHE A 85 10.88 -4.93 -9.93
CA PHE A 85 10.65 -5.74 -8.74
C PHE A 85 10.26 -4.94 -7.50
N GLY A 86 10.29 -3.60 -7.55
CA GLY A 86 9.92 -2.74 -6.42
C GLY A 86 10.68 -3.10 -5.14
N ARG A 87 9.96 -3.32 -4.03
CA ARG A 87 10.57 -3.71 -2.74
C ARG A 87 11.28 -5.06 -2.76
N LEU A 88 10.93 -5.97 -3.68
CA LEU A 88 11.63 -7.27 -3.79
C LEU A 88 13.10 -7.07 -4.23
N ALA A 89 13.41 -6.00 -4.95
CA ALA A 89 14.78 -5.65 -5.36
C ALA A 89 15.74 -5.58 -4.17
N VAL A 90 15.27 -5.08 -3.01
CA VAL A 90 16.08 -4.96 -1.78
C VAL A 90 16.51 -6.33 -1.25
N ALA A 91 15.65 -7.36 -1.38
CA ALA A 91 15.98 -8.72 -0.97
C ALA A 91 16.82 -9.46 -2.03
N MET A 92 16.63 -9.14 -3.31
CA MET A 92 17.36 -9.78 -4.41
C MET A 92 18.81 -9.31 -4.50
N ALA A 93 19.08 -8.01 -4.35
CA ALA A 93 20.42 -7.42 -4.49
C ALA A 93 21.52 -8.15 -3.70
N PRO A 94 21.38 -8.41 -2.38
CA PRO A 94 22.42 -9.14 -1.64
C PRO A 94 22.60 -10.59 -2.12
N ILE A 95 21.53 -11.25 -2.58
CA ILE A 95 21.60 -12.63 -3.09
C ILE A 95 22.33 -12.66 -4.43
N ILE A 96 22.04 -11.71 -5.33
CA ILE A 96 22.70 -11.58 -6.62
C ILE A 96 24.20 -11.34 -6.45
N LEU A 97 24.56 -10.37 -5.60
CA LEU A 97 25.97 -10.01 -5.39
C LEU A 97 26.73 -11.11 -4.63
N LEU A 98 26.08 -11.81 -3.70
CA LEU A 98 26.67 -12.98 -3.06
C LEU A 98 26.87 -14.13 -4.06
N TYR A 99 25.91 -14.35 -4.96
CA TYR A 99 26.02 -15.35 -6.03
C TYR A 99 27.16 -15.05 -6.99
N ALA A 100 27.48 -13.78 -7.24
CA ALA A 100 28.68 -13.37 -7.98
C ALA A 100 29.97 -13.50 -7.16
N ALA A 101 29.96 -13.07 -5.89
CA ALA A 101 31.16 -13.09 -5.05
C ALA A 101 31.78 -14.49 -4.89
N ILE A 102 30.95 -15.54 -4.80
CA ILE A 102 31.40 -16.92 -4.61
C ILE A 102 32.27 -17.43 -5.77
N PRO A 103 31.79 -17.51 -7.04
CA PRO A 103 32.59 -18.02 -8.16
C PRO A 103 33.84 -17.19 -8.41
N TYR A 104 33.75 -15.85 -8.36
CA TYR A 104 34.93 -14.99 -8.53
C TYR A 104 35.99 -15.20 -7.43
N SER A 105 35.58 -15.56 -6.21
CA SER A 105 36.53 -15.93 -5.15
C SER A 105 37.17 -17.30 -5.38
N LEU A 106 36.41 -18.27 -5.90
CA LEU A 106 36.91 -19.62 -6.19
C LEU A 106 37.90 -19.62 -7.36
N ASP A 107 37.70 -18.72 -8.33
CA ASP A 107 38.58 -18.52 -9.48
C ASP A 107 39.79 -17.62 -9.15
N THR A 108 39.94 -17.18 -7.89
CA THR A 108 41.05 -16.35 -7.39
C THR A 108 41.28 -15.03 -8.14
N THR A 109 40.24 -14.54 -8.80
CA THR A 109 40.27 -13.28 -9.55
C THR A 109 40.46 -12.06 -8.62
N GLU A 110 41.23 -11.07 -9.08
CA GLU A 110 41.53 -9.86 -8.32
C GLU A 110 40.26 -9.00 -8.05
N ASN A 111 39.26 -9.09 -8.94
CA ASN A 111 37.99 -8.35 -8.80
C ASN A 111 37.00 -8.99 -7.79
N SER A 112 37.31 -10.15 -7.21
CA SER A 112 36.45 -10.81 -6.20
C SER A 112 36.15 -9.93 -4.98
N ALA A 113 37.11 -9.08 -4.58
CA ALA A 113 36.94 -8.13 -3.48
C ALA A 113 35.81 -7.10 -3.75
N ILE A 114 35.64 -6.69 -5.01
CA ILE A 114 34.59 -5.73 -5.41
C ILE A 114 33.21 -6.38 -5.23
N TRP A 115 33.05 -7.63 -5.66
CA TRP A 115 31.80 -8.37 -5.49
C TRP A 115 31.42 -8.56 -4.03
N TRP A 116 32.39 -8.88 -3.16
CA TRP A 116 32.17 -8.96 -1.72
C TRP A 116 31.77 -7.61 -1.11
N ALA A 117 32.45 -6.52 -1.50
CA ALA A 117 32.11 -5.18 -1.03
C ALA A 117 30.67 -4.81 -1.41
N GLY A 118 30.26 -5.09 -2.65
CA GLY A 118 28.89 -4.91 -3.12
C GLY A 118 27.88 -5.75 -2.34
N ALA A 119 28.17 -7.04 -2.12
CA ALA A 119 27.31 -7.95 -1.35
C ALA A 119 27.12 -7.47 0.09
N ILE A 120 28.18 -7.00 0.74
CA ILE A 120 28.13 -6.41 2.09
C ILE A 120 27.28 -5.14 2.09
N ALA A 121 27.49 -4.23 1.14
CA ALA A 121 26.70 -3.00 1.04
C ALA A 121 25.21 -3.28 0.83
N ALA A 122 24.86 -4.22 -0.04
CA ALA A 122 23.48 -4.64 -0.28
C ALA A 122 22.88 -5.34 0.94
N ALA A 123 23.65 -6.16 1.66
CA ALA A 123 23.20 -6.81 2.89
C ALA A 123 22.94 -5.79 4.01
N LEU A 124 23.82 -4.80 4.18
CA LEU A 124 23.61 -3.69 5.11
C LEU A 124 22.35 -2.89 4.76
N TRP A 125 22.13 -2.63 3.47
CA TRP A 125 20.92 -1.96 3.01
C TRP A 125 19.65 -2.76 3.34
N TRP A 126 19.66 -4.08 3.05
CA TRP A 126 18.57 -4.98 3.39
C TRP A 126 18.32 -5.04 4.91
N LEU A 127 19.37 -5.05 5.74
CA LEU A 127 19.25 -4.98 7.21
C LEU A 127 18.62 -3.67 7.70
N VAL A 128 18.99 -2.53 7.09
CA VAL A 128 18.37 -1.23 7.39
C VAL A 128 16.86 -1.27 7.09
N GLN A 129 16.45 -1.82 5.95
CA GLN A 129 15.03 -1.95 5.60
C GLN A 129 14.28 -2.92 6.52
N THR A 130 14.93 -4.02 6.88
CA THR A 130 14.41 -5.01 7.84
C THR A 130 14.17 -4.36 9.21
N LYS A 131 15.09 -3.51 9.67
CA LYS A 131 14.96 -2.75 10.91
C LYS A 131 13.78 -1.78 10.89
N PHE A 132 13.55 -1.06 9.78
CA PHE A 132 12.38 -0.19 9.64
C PHE A 132 11.07 -0.99 9.67
N SER A 133 11.00 -2.11 8.94
CA SER A 133 9.83 -2.98 8.95
C SER A 133 9.56 -3.57 10.34
N LEU A 134 10.60 -4.00 11.07
CA LEU A 134 10.45 -4.47 12.45
C LEU A 134 9.93 -3.37 13.38
N ARG A 135 10.46 -2.15 13.29
CA ARG A 135 9.97 -1.01 14.08
C ARG A 135 8.49 -0.76 13.83
N GLN A 136 8.05 -0.84 12.57
CA GLN A 136 6.64 -0.71 12.21
C GLN A 136 5.79 -1.85 12.77
N ILE A 137 6.21 -3.11 12.63
CA ILE A 137 5.53 -4.27 13.21
C ILE A 137 5.40 -4.12 14.73
N HIS A 138 6.45 -3.65 15.41
CA HIS A 138 6.42 -3.39 16.84
C HIS A 138 5.46 -2.26 17.22
N ALA A 139 5.47 -1.15 16.48
CA ALA A 139 4.55 -0.03 16.73
C ALA A 139 3.09 -0.45 16.52
N VAL A 140 2.79 -1.19 15.44
CA VAL A 140 1.46 -1.72 15.16
C VAL A 140 1.02 -2.70 16.25
N ARG A 141 1.91 -3.59 16.70
CA ARG A 141 1.62 -4.49 17.81
C ARG A 141 1.30 -3.74 19.10
N ASN A 142 2.12 -2.75 19.46
CA ASN A 142 1.91 -1.96 20.68
C ASN A 142 0.58 -1.22 20.63
N LEU A 143 0.27 -0.58 19.50
CA LEU A 143 -1.02 0.07 19.29
C LEU A 143 -2.18 -0.92 19.40
N ALA A 144 -2.04 -2.12 18.82
CA ALA A 144 -3.06 -3.16 18.93
C ALA A 144 -3.28 -3.61 20.37
N THR A 145 -2.22 -3.73 21.18
CA THR A 145 -2.34 -4.10 22.59
C THR A 145 -2.95 -3.00 23.44
N GLU A 146 -2.60 -1.74 23.18
CA GLU A 146 -3.11 -0.59 23.93
C GLU A 146 -4.56 -0.25 23.57
N SER A 147 -4.95 -0.52 22.32
CA SER A 147 -6.26 -0.16 21.76
C SER A 147 -7.23 -1.35 21.67
N SER A 148 -6.92 -2.46 22.35
CA SER A 148 -7.75 -3.66 22.35
C SER A 148 -9.04 -3.40 23.13
N THR A 149 -10.19 -3.73 22.52
CA THR A 149 -11.48 -3.65 23.22
C THR A 149 -11.79 -4.92 24.01
N GLY A 150 -10.99 -5.98 23.86
CA GLY A 150 -11.30 -7.32 24.37
C GLY A 150 -12.41 -8.05 23.60
N ALA A 151 -13.08 -7.40 22.65
CA ALA A 151 -14.12 -8.01 21.83
C ALA A 151 -13.51 -8.85 20.71
N SER A 152 -14.08 -10.02 20.46
CA SER A 152 -13.81 -10.82 19.28
C SER A 152 -14.83 -10.53 18.19
N LEU A 153 -14.37 -10.52 16.95
CA LEU A 153 -15.22 -10.36 15.77
C LEU A 153 -15.01 -11.56 14.84
N GLU A 154 -16.12 -12.12 14.33
CA GLU A 154 -16.03 -13.15 13.30
C GLU A 154 -15.83 -12.53 11.92
N LEU A 155 -15.07 -13.21 11.07
CA LEU A 155 -14.92 -12.81 9.68
C LEU A 155 -16.00 -13.47 8.84
N GLY A 156 -16.64 -12.70 7.96
CA GLY A 156 -17.57 -13.22 6.97
C GLY A 156 -16.88 -14.23 6.01
N PRO A 157 -17.67 -15.07 5.31
CA PRO A 157 -17.15 -16.15 4.48
C PRO A 157 -16.20 -15.65 3.39
N ASP A 158 -16.50 -14.51 2.77
CA ASP A 158 -15.68 -13.93 1.70
C ASP A 158 -14.36 -13.36 2.23
N ALA A 159 -14.38 -12.72 3.40
CA ALA A 159 -13.18 -12.25 4.08
C ALA A 159 -12.23 -13.41 4.41
N GLN A 160 -12.78 -14.50 4.94
CA GLN A 160 -12.01 -15.72 5.21
C GLN A 160 -11.44 -16.35 3.93
N MET A 161 -12.24 -16.43 2.87
CA MET A 161 -11.81 -16.99 1.59
C MET A 161 -10.68 -16.16 0.99
N SER A 162 -10.78 -14.83 1.03
CA SER A 162 -9.76 -13.92 0.52
C SER A 162 -8.44 -14.03 1.28
N LEU A 163 -8.47 -14.09 2.62
CA LEU A 163 -7.26 -14.31 3.43
C LEU A 163 -6.60 -15.66 3.13
N LYS A 164 -7.39 -16.73 3.00
CA LYS A 164 -6.90 -18.07 2.62
C LYS A 164 -6.30 -18.04 1.21
N ARG A 165 -6.96 -17.39 0.25
CA ARG A 165 -6.50 -17.25 -1.14
C ARG A 165 -5.18 -16.50 -1.22
N LEU A 166 -5.03 -15.39 -0.49
CA LEU A 166 -3.77 -14.62 -0.44
C LEU A 166 -2.62 -15.44 0.14
N LYS A 167 -2.85 -16.15 1.25
CA LYS A 167 -1.85 -17.04 1.86
C LYS A 167 -1.45 -18.15 0.88
N LYS A 168 -2.42 -18.84 0.29
CA LYS A 168 -2.19 -19.93 -0.68
C LYS A 168 -1.48 -19.45 -1.94
N ARG A 169 -1.88 -18.31 -2.51
CA ARG A 169 -1.26 -17.72 -3.70
C ARG A 169 0.21 -17.39 -3.46
N SER A 170 0.54 -16.77 -2.32
CA SER A 170 1.93 -16.44 -1.99
C SER A 170 2.83 -17.67 -1.83
N LEU A 171 2.33 -18.71 -1.14
CA LEU A 171 3.05 -19.96 -0.95
C LEU A 171 3.19 -20.73 -2.28
N SER A 172 2.11 -20.83 -3.05
CA SER A 172 2.09 -21.46 -4.36
C SER A 172 3.09 -20.80 -5.31
N TRP A 173 3.17 -19.47 -5.33
CA TRP A 173 4.10 -18.77 -6.20
C TRP A 173 5.56 -19.07 -5.85
N ALA A 174 5.92 -19.05 -4.56
CA ALA A 174 7.26 -19.40 -4.11
C ALA A 174 7.62 -20.87 -4.43
N ALA A 175 6.68 -21.80 -4.22
CA ALA A 175 6.86 -23.21 -4.53
C ALA A 175 7.02 -23.45 -6.05
N THR A 176 6.17 -22.84 -6.89
CA THR A 176 6.25 -22.96 -8.35
C THR A 176 7.60 -22.46 -8.87
N LEU A 177 8.06 -21.29 -8.41
CA LEU A 177 9.38 -20.78 -8.80
C LEU A 177 10.52 -21.70 -8.36
N SER A 178 10.42 -22.28 -7.15
CA SER A 178 11.43 -23.24 -6.65
C SER A 178 11.47 -24.53 -7.50
N SER A 179 10.31 -25.02 -7.94
CA SER A 179 10.22 -26.16 -8.84
C SER A 179 10.84 -25.82 -10.20
N ILE A 180 10.51 -24.67 -10.78
CA ILE A 180 11.08 -24.22 -12.07
C ILE A 180 12.61 -24.07 -11.96
N ALA A 181 13.12 -23.47 -10.87
CA ALA A 181 14.56 -23.38 -10.62
C ALA A 181 15.22 -24.76 -10.57
N THR A 182 14.62 -25.73 -9.87
CA THR A 182 15.11 -27.11 -9.81
C THR A 182 15.18 -27.75 -11.20
N PHE A 183 14.15 -27.56 -12.04
CA PHE A 183 14.15 -28.06 -13.41
C PHE A 183 15.27 -27.44 -14.26
N PHE A 184 15.50 -26.12 -14.15
CA PHE A 184 16.59 -25.47 -14.87
C PHE A 184 17.96 -25.91 -14.37
N TRP A 185 18.16 -26.11 -13.06
CA TRP A 185 19.41 -26.66 -12.54
C TRP A 185 19.64 -28.10 -13.02
N LEU A 186 18.60 -28.92 -13.11
CA LEU A 186 18.69 -30.27 -13.67
C LEU A 186 19.06 -30.24 -15.15
N ALA A 187 18.43 -29.37 -15.95
CA ALA A 187 18.76 -29.17 -17.35
C ALA A 187 20.21 -28.70 -17.53
N THR A 188 20.65 -27.76 -16.69
CA THR A 188 22.03 -27.27 -16.66
C THR A 188 23.01 -28.40 -16.35
N ALA A 189 22.72 -29.22 -15.33
CA ALA A 189 23.55 -30.36 -14.96
C ALA A 189 23.62 -31.44 -16.05
N MET A 190 22.58 -31.60 -16.87
CA MET A 190 22.59 -32.49 -18.03
C MET A 190 23.38 -31.92 -19.22
N ALA A 191 23.43 -30.60 -19.37
CA ALA A 191 24.19 -29.93 -20.42
C ALA A 191 25.69 -29.79 -20.08
N LEU A 192 26.04 -29.65 -18.80
CA LEU A 192 27.41 -29.43 -18.32
C LEU A 192 28.46 -30.43 -18.86
N PRO A 193 28.20 -31.75 -18.92
CA PRO A 193 29.19 -32.73 -19.36
C PRO A 193 29.57 -32.60 -20.84
N THR A 194 28.79 -31.89 -21.66
CA THR A 194 29.10 -31.71 -23.08
C THR A 194 30.15 -30.64 -23.33
N VAL A 195 30.44 -29.80 -22.32
CA VAL A 195 31.32 -28.63 -22.43
C VAL A 195 32.49 -28.63 -21.45
N VAL A 196 32.33 -29.21 -20.25
CA VAL A 196 33.41 -29.29 -19.27
C VAL A 196 34.58 -30.10 -19.81
N GLY A 197 35.79 -29.58 -19.66
CA GLY A 197 37.00 -30.23 -20.17
C GLY A 197 37.38 -29.83 -21.60
N ARG A 198 36.53 -29.09 -22.32
CA ARG A 198 36.87 -28.50 -23.62
C ARG A 198 37.54 -27.15 -23.44
N THR A 199 38.41 -26.78 -24.36
CA THR A 199 38.99 -25.43 -24.37
C THR A 199 37.96 -24.40 -24.84
N LEU A 200 38.07 -23.14 -24.38
CA LEU A 200 37.19 -22.06 -24.84
C LEU A 200 37.26 -21.86 -26.37
N GLN A 201 38.39 -22.18 -26.99
CA GLN A 201 38.55 -22.17 -28.44
C GLN A 201 37.71 -23.25 -29.16
N GLU A 202 37.51 -24.42 -28.55
CA GLU A 202 36.74 -25.53 -29.13
C GLU A 202 35.23 -25.32 -29.05
N LEU A 203 34.77 -24.41 -28.19
CA LEU A 203 33.34 -24.19 -27.95
C LEU A 203 32.66 -23.43 -29.09
N GLU A 204 33.42 -22.67 -29.89
CA GLU A 204 33.00 -21.79 -31.02
C GLU A 204 31.95 -20.71 -30.64
N ASP A 205 30.95 -21.04 -29.81
CA ASP A 205 29.88 -20.22 -29.27
C ASP A 205 29.74 -20.39 -27.74
N LEU A 206 28.88 -19.57 -27.11
CA LEU A 206 28.48 -19.70 -25.71
C LEU A 206 27.86 -21.07 -25.41
N ALA A 207 28.25 -21.68 -24.29
CA ALA A 207 27.77 -23.00 -23.91
C ALA A 207 26.27 -22.97 -23.57
N LEU A 208 25.52 -24.00 -23.97
CA LEU A 208 24.11 -24.13 -23.56
C LEU A 208 23.93 -24.14 -22.03
N SER A 209 24.92 -24.67 -21.30
CA SER A 209 24.98 -24.63 -19.83
C SER A 209 25.02 -23.22 -19.27
N ASP A 210 25.61 -22.25 -19.98
CA ASP A 210 25.67 -20.85 -19.53
C ASP A 210 24.28 -20.21 -19.54
N TYR A 211 23.52 -20.41 -20.62
CA TYR A 211 22.16 -19.90 -20.76
C TYR A 211 21.22 -20.55 -19.73
N LEU A 212 21.28 -21.87 -19.60
CA LEU A 212 20.45 -22.61 -18.64
C LEU A 212 20.83 -22.28 -17.20
N GLY A 213 22.12 -22.16 -16.88
CA GLY A 213 22.61 -21.77 -15.57
C GLY A 213 22.18 -20.35 -15.18
N THR A 214 22.24 -19.41 -16.13
CA THR A 214 21.74 -18.04 -15.94
C THR A 214 20.24 -18.02 -15.64
N ALA A 215 19.44 -18.78 -16.41
CA ALA A 215 18.01 -18.91 -16.15
C ALA A 215 17.74 -19.56 -14.79
N ALA A 216 18.47 -20.63 -14.44
CA ALA A 216 18.36 -21.32 -13.16
C ALA A 216 18.66 -20.37 -11.99
N ALA A 217 19.73 -19.59 -12.09
CA ALA A 217 20.13 -18.62 -11.08
C ALA A 217 19.09 -17.50 -10.92
N ALA A 218 18.65 -16.89 -12.02
CA ALA A 218 17.63 -15.84 -11.98
C ALA A 218 16.34 -16.32 -11.30
N VAL A 219 15.83 -17.51 -11.67
CA VAL A 219 14.63 -18.08 -11.07
C VAL A 219 14.87 -18.48 -9.60
N SER A 220 16.05 -18.98 -9.25
CA SER A 220 16.42 -19.31 -7.85
C SER A 220 16.40 -18.07 -6.96
N ILE A 221 16.96 -16.96 -7.44
CA ILE A 221 16.99 -15.68 -6.71
C ILE A 221 15.58 -15.14 -6.52
N LEU A 222 14.74 -15.19 -7.56
CA LEU A 222 13.33 -14.84 -7.46
C LEU A 222 12.59 -15.73 -6.46
N ALA A 223 12.82 -17.05 -6.49
CA ALA A 223 12.23 -17.99 -5.53
C ALA A 223 12.62 -17.64 -4.09
N LEU A 224 13.91 -17.39 -3.82
CA LEU A 224 14.41 -16.99 -2.50
C LEU A 224 13.81 -15.66 -2.03
N ALA A 225 13.71 -14.66 -2.91
CA ALA A 225 13.09 -13.38 -2.59
C ALA A 225 11.59 -13.54 -2.25
N GLN A 226 10.88 -14.44 -2.93
CA GLN A 226 9.48 -14.76 -2.61
C GLN A 226 9.33 -15.54 -1.30
N TRP A 227 10.23 -16.49 -1.02
CA TRP A 227 10.29 -17.17 0.28
C TRP A 227 10.55 -16.19 1.42
N HIS A 228 11.48 -15.25 1.23
CA HIS A 228 11.73 -14.15 2.15
C HIS A 228 10.45 -13.34 2.38
N ARG A 229 9.76 -12.90 1.31
CA ARG A 229 8.49 -12.16 1.42
C ARG A 229 7.40 -12.95 2.16
N TYR A 230 7.26 -14.23 1.86
CA TYR A 230 6.31 -15.12 2.51
C TYR A 230 6.62 -15.28 4.01
N GLY A 231 7.88 -15.61 4.34
CA GLY A 231 8.35 -15.75 5.71
C GLY A 231 8.20 -14.47 6.53
N TRP A 232 8.51 -13.32 5.92
CA TRP A 232 8.36 -12.02 6.55
C TRP A 232 6.89 -11.70 6.87
N ARG A 233 5.98 -11.94 5.92
CA ARG A 233 4.53 -11.78 6.13
C ARG A 233 3.99 -12.69 7.22
N PHE A 234 4.44 -13.95 7.22
CA PHE A 234 4.06 -14.91 8.25
C PHE A 234 4.53 -14.45 9.63
N LEU A 235 5.78 -14.00 9.75
CA LEU A 235 6.35 -13.48 10.98
C LEU A 235 5.60 -12.23 11.47
N ALA A 236 5.35 -11.26 10.58
CA ALA A 236 4.64 -10.02 10.89
C ALA A 236 3.23 -10.32 11.43
N ARG A 237 2.46 -11.17 10.74
CA ARG A 237 1.12 -11.60 11.19
C ARG A 237 1.17 -12.34 12.52
N ARG A 238 2.15 -13.23 12.71
CA ARG A 238 2.31 -13.94 13.99
C ARG A 238 2.67 -12.99 15.14
N ARG A 239 3.39 -11.90 14.88
CA ARG A 239 3.81 -10.93 15.89
C ARG A 239 2.69 -9.96 16.28
N VAL A 240 1.91 -9.48 15.32
CA VAL A 240 0.79 -8.55 15.58
C VAL A 240 -0.45 -9.30 16.07
N GLY A 241 -0.74 -10.46 15.48
CA GLY A 241 -1.94 -11.26 15.77
C GLY A 241 -3.06 -11.08 14.73
N ASN A 242 -4.18 -11.75 14.99
CA ASN A 242 -5.36 -11.72 14.15
C ASN A 242 -6.27 -10.55 14.57
N MET A 243 -6.03 -9.38 13.98
CA MET A 243 -6.69 -8.13 14.36
C MET A 243 -7.65 -7.65 13.27
N VAL A 244 -8.79 -7.10 13.67
CA VAL A 244 -9.65 -6.26 12.83
C VAL A 244 -9.57 -4.84 13.38
N TRP A 245 -9.07 -3.94 12.55
CA TRP A 245 -8.86 -2.55 12.93
C TRP A 245 -10.07 -1.72 12.56
N HIS A 246 -10.55 -0.96 13.53
CA HIS A 246 -11.55 0.06 13.32
C HIS A 246 -10.87 1.37 12.96
N VAL A 247 -10.81 1.71 11.68
CA VAL A 247 -9.93 2.78 11.20
C VAL A 247 -10.54 4.15 11.50
N PRO A 248 -9.80 5.07 12.16
CA PRO A 248 -10.26 6.44 12.38
C PRO A 248 -10.43 7.25 11.08
N ILE A 249 -11.46 8.11 11.02
CA ILE A 249 -11.92 8.90 9.85
C ILE A 249 -10.84 9.72 9.14
N VAL A 250 -9.81 10.15 9.86
CA VAL A 250 -8.80 11.04 9.30
C VAL A 250 -7.42 10.54 9.65
N GLY A 251 -6.60 10.39 8.60
CA GLY A 251 -5.18 10.11 8.74
C GLY A 251 -4.85 8.64 8.95
N GLY A 252 -3.61 8.39 9.36
CA GLY A 252 -3.04 7.06 9.49
C GLY A 252 -2.14 6.64 8.33
N PRO A 253 -1.65 5.39 8.39
CA PRO A 253 -0.64 4.86 7.49
C PRO A 253 -1.20 4.21 6.22
N VAL A 254 -2.50 4.38 5.96
CA VAL A 254 -3.22 3.67 4.90
C VAL A 254 -4.10 4.65 4.12
N GLU A 255 -3.93 4.67 2.79
CA GLU A 255 -4.68 5.51 1.85
C GLU A 255 -5.85 4.74 1.23
N GLY A 256 -6.83 5.46 0.68
CA GLY A 256 -7.93 4.84 -0.09
C GLY A 256 -9.00 4.10 0.73
N LEU A 257 -8.95 4.15 2.06
CA LEU A 257 -10.02 3.63 2.94
C LEU A 257 -11.25 4.55 3.03
N TRP A 258 -11.14 5.74 2.47
CA TRP A 258 -12.16 6.80 2.45
C TRP A 258 -12.60 7.05 1.01
N SER A 259 -13.15 6.04 0.35
CA SER A 259 -13.70 6.18 -1.01
C SER A 259 -15.14 6.72 -1.03
N SER A 260 -15.68 7.15 0.12
CA SER A 260 -16.92 7.90 0.19
C SER A 260 -16.73 9.19 1.00
N LEU A 261 -15.91 10.10 0.47
CA LEU A 261 -16.41 11.48 0.38
C LEU A 261 -17.76 11.34 -0.33
N SER A 262 -18.85 11.37 0.43
CA SER A 262 -20.16 11.01 -0.13
C SER A 262 -20.45 11.98 -1.26
N GLU A 263 -20.60 11.46 -2.48
CA GLU A 263 -21.16 12.18 -3.62
C GLU A 263 -22.55 12.77 -3.28
N ASP A 264 -23.13 12.37 -2.14
CA ASP A 264 -24.40 12.82 -1.61
C ASP A 264 -24.36 14.12 -0.79
N ALA A 265 -23.21 14.72 -0.46
CA ALA A 265 -23.22 15.98 0.30
C ALA A 265 -23.97 17.07 -0.48
N GLY A 266 -24.83 17.85 0.19
CA GLY A 266 -25.71 18.80 -0.49
C GLY A 266 -26.87 18.16 -1.27
N MET A 267 -27.02 16.84 -1.26
CA MET A 267 -28.08 16.12 -1.96
C MET A 267 -29.28 15.78 -1.07
N VAL A 268 -30.45 15.61 -1.66
CA VAL A 268 -31.71 15.17 -1.05
C VAL A 268 -32.22 13.95 -1.83
N PRO A 269 -32.67 12.87 -1.17
CA PRO A 269 -33.32 11.76 -1.88
C PRO A 269 -34.53 12.25 -2.70
N PHE A 270 -34.61 11.86 -3.98
CA PHE A 270 -35.65 12.34 -4.90
C PHE A 270 -37.06 12.12 -4.37
N ASP A 271 -37.35 10.92 -3.86
CA ASP A 271 -38.65 10.57 -3.26
C ASP A 271 -38.99 11.43 -2.04
N HIS A 272 -38.00 11.72 -1.20
CA HIS A 272 -38.20 12.59 -0.05
C HIS A 272 -38.57 14.01 -0.49
N ALA A 273 -37.83 14.57 -1.45
CA ALA A 273 -38.11 15.89 -2.00
C ALA A 273 -39.51 15.96 -2.65
N ARG A 274 -39.90 14.92 -3.39
CA ARG A 274 -41.21 14.82 -4.05
C ARG A 274 -42.37 14.70 -3.06
N SER A 275 -42.16 14.07 -1.91
CA SER A 275 -43.19 13.89 -0.88
C SER A 275 -43.56 15.19 -0.15
N LEU A 276 -42.70 16.21 -0.23
CA LEU A 276 -42.84 17.48 0.50
C LEU A 276 -43.47 18.56 -0.40
N THR A 277 -44.71 18.95 -0.11
CA THR A 277 -45.48 19.91 -0.92
C THR A 277 -44.85 21.30 -1.06
N SER A 278 -44.01 21.72 -0.12
CA SER A 278 -43.29 23.00 -0.12
C SER A 278 -41.85 22.91 -0.65
N CYS A 279 -41.39 21.73 -1.07
CA CYS A 279 -40.05 21.54 -1.58
C CYS A 279 -39.96 21.94 -3.07
N THR A 280 -38.97 22.75 -3.43
CA THR A 280 -38.73 23.14 -4.83
C THR A 280 -37.61 22.35 -5.49
N CYS A 281 -36.86 21.54 -4.74
CA CYS A 281 -35.64 20.87 -5.23
C CYS A 281 -35.90 20.02 -6.48
N THR A 282 -36.99 19.25 -6.50
CA THR A 282 -37.36 18.42 -7.65
C THR A 282 -37.67 19.26 -8.89
N ASN A 283 -38.40 20.37 -8.73
CA ASN A 283 -38.75 21.24 -9.86
C ASN A 283 -37.52 21.97 -10.41
N ASP A 284 -36.63 22.42 -9.53
CA ASP A 284 -35.38 23.08 -9.92
C ASP A 284 -34.45 22.09 -10.63
N PHE A 285 -34.36 20.86 -10.14
CA PHE A 285 -33.60 19.78 -10.77
C PHE A 285 -34.13 19.41 -12.16
N ILE A 286 -35.45 19.20 -12.31
CA ILE A 286 -36.07 18.89 -13.61
C ILE A 286 -35.85 20.02 -14.62
N ARG A 287 -35.89 21.28 -14.17
CA ARG A 287 -35.62 22.44 -15.02
C ARG A 287 -34.16 22.48 -15.49
N ALA A 288 -33.23 22.11 -14.60
CA ALA A 288 -31.80 22.08 -14.93
C ALA A 288 -31.42 20.89 -15.82
N ASN A 289 -32.12 19.75 -15.66
CA ASN A 289 -31.84 18.50 -16.36
C ASN A 289 -33.10 17.95 -17.06
N PRO A 290 -33.61 18.62 -18.10
CA PRO A 290 -34.88 18.26 -18.74
C PRO A 290 -34.84 16.92 -19.50
N ASP A 291 -33.67 16.47 -19.92
CA ASP A 291 -33.49 15.23 -20.71
C ASP A 291 -33.34 13.96 -19.85
N GLU A 292 -33.30 14.13 -18.52
CA GLU A 292 -32.88 13.10 -17.57
C GLU A 292 -33.98 12.64 -16.62
N VAL A 293 -35.21 13.16 -16.75
CA VAL A 293 -36.30 13.00 -15.77
C VAL A 293 -36.71 11.55 -15.48
N ASP A 294 -36.56 10.64 -16.45
CA ASP A 294 -37.05 9.25 -16.34
C ASP A 294 -36.05 8.27 -15.70
N LEU A 295 -34.82 8.69 -15.39
CA LEU A 295 -33.73 7.80 -14.94
C LEU A 295 -33.52 7.73 -13.41
N TYR A 296 -34.16 8.61 -12.62
CA TYR A 296 -33.68 8.96 -11.27
C TYR A 296 -34.59 8.58 -10.09
N GLY A 297 -35.48 7.59 -10.26
CA GLY A 297 -36.44 7.17 -9.22
C GLY A 297 -35.81 6.79 -7.87
N ASP A 298 -34.56 6.29 -7.86
CA ASP A 298 -33.86 5.82 -6.65
C ASP A 298 -32.62 6.67 -6.28
N THR A 299 -32.44 7.84 -6.90
CA THR A 299 -31.21 8.65 -6.80
C THR A 299 -31.39 9.93 -6.00
N SER A 300 -30.28 10.44 -5.45
CA SER A 300 -30.21 11.71 -4.75
C SER A 300 -30.14 12.88 -5.77
N ILE A 301 -30.75 14.02 -5.44
CA ILE A 301 -30.73 15.25 -6.25
C ILE A 301 -30.16 16.42 -5.46
N THR A 302 -29.54 17.37 -6.15
CA THR A 302 -28.97 18.56 -5.51
C THR A 302 -30.04 19.38 -4.80
N ALA A 303 -29.80 19.73 -3.54
CA ALA A 303 -30.69 20.55 -2.76
C ALA A 303 -30.64 22.01 -3.26
N SER A 304 -31.79 22.54 -3.69
CA SER A 304 -31.88 23.94 -4.12
C SER A 304 -31.57 24.90 -2.97
N VAL A 305 -30.71 25.89 -3.25
CA VAL A 305 -30.22 26.91 -2.32
C VAL A 305 -31.36 27.67 -1.64
N TYR A 306 -32.43 27.95 -2.40
CA TYR A 306 -33.57 28.75 -1.96
C TYR A 306 -34.82 27.90 -1.68
N CYS A 307 -34.66 26.59 -1.54
CA CYS A 307 -35.77 25.71 -1.18
C CYS A 307 -36.29 26.07 0.22
N PRO A 308 -37.61 26.26 0.42
CA PRO A 308 -38.18 26.53 1.75
C PRO A 308 -37.90 25.44 2.80
N VAL A 309 -37.58 24.23 2.37
CA VAL A 309 -37.38 23.06 3.25
C VAL A 309 -35.91 22.64 3.37
N HIS A 310 -35.14 22.75 2.30
CA HIS A 310 -33.75 22.28 2.23
C HIS A 310 -32.74 23.40 1.92
N GLY A 311 -33.19 24.66 1.87
CA GLY A 311 -32.37 25.82 1.53
C GLY A 311 -31.59 26.39 2.70
N ILE A 312 -30.72 27.35 2.40
CA ILE A 312 -29.79 27.96 3.37
C ILE A 312 -30.54 28.66 4.52
N ASP A 313 -31.64 29.36 4.22
CA ASP A 313 -32.46 30.03 5.24
C ASP A 313 -33.02 29.02 6.26
N GLN A 314 -33.39 27.83 5.79
CA GLN A 314 -33.90 26.76 6.65
C GLN A 314 -32.78 26.12 7.48
N ILE A 315 -31.55 26.06 6.98
CA ILE A 315 -30.37 25.62 7.75
C ILE A 315 -30.05 26.62 8.86
N ASN A 316 -30.09 27.91 8.52
CA ASN A 316 -29.75 29.02 9.42
C ASN A 316 -30.84 29.31 10.45
N SER A 317 -32.09 28.91 10.20
CA SER A 317 -33.19 29.01 11.18
C SER A 317 -33.14 27.94 12.28
N LEU A 318 -32.37 26.85 12.11
CA LEU A 318 -32.26 25.79 13.11
C LEU A 318 -31.52 26.29 14.36
N THR A 319 -31.98 25.87 15.53
CA THR A 319 -31.16 25.99 16.75
C THR A 319 -29.97 25.00 16.69
N PRO A 320 -28.89 25.22 17.46
CA PRO A 320 -27.77 24.27 17.53
C PRO A 320 -28.18 22.84 17.89
N GLU A 321 -29.21 22.65 18.73
CA GLU A 321 -29.77 21.34 19.09
C GLU A 321 -30.53 20.70 17.91
N GLN A 322 -31.33 21.48 17.18
CA GLN A 322 -32.08 21.01 16.02
C GLN A 322 -31.15 20.68 14.84
N PHE A 323 -30.06 21.43 14.68
CA PHE A 323 -29.03 21.11 13.71
C PHE A 323 -28.36 19.78 14.06
N ARG A 324 -27.95 19.61 15.34
CA ARG A 324 -27.33 18.38 15.84
C ARG A 324 -28.20 17.14 15.58
N SER A 325 -29.51 17.21 15.83
CA SER A 325 -30.41 16.07 15.62
C SER A 325 -30.63 15.73 14.14
N LYS A 326 -30.32 16.65 13.23
CA LYS A 326 -30.44 16.48 11.78
C LYS A 326 -29.09 16.30 11.09
N ALA A 327 -27.97 16.33 11.81
CA ALA A 327 -26.62 16.44 11.25
C ALA A 327 -26.23 15.29 10.31
N THR A 328 -26.90 14.13 10.38
CA THR A 328 -26.71 13.02 9.44
C THR A 328 -27.38 13.24 8.08
N ASN A 329 -28.23 14.25 7.95
CA ASN A 329 -28.88 14.58 6.69
C ASN A 329 -27.89 15.25 5.74
N THR A 330 -27.69 14.62 4.59
CA THR A 330 -26.81 15.03 3.49
C THR A 330 -27.01 16.48 3.03
N TRP A 331 -28.26 16.92 2.93
CA TRP A 331 -28.61 18.26 2.43
C TRP A 331 -28.16 19.42 3.33
N LEU A 332 -27.83 19.17 4.61
CA LEU A 332 -27.33 20.24 5.49
C LEU A 332 -25.94 20.72 5.08
N TRP A 333 -25.19 19.87 4.40
CA TRP A 333 -23.78 20.03 4.15
C TRP A 333 -23.55 20.64 2.77
N ASP A 334 -22.48 21.41 2.67
CA ASP A 334 -21.98 21.88 1.38
C ASP A 334 -21.59 20.68 0.50
N GLU A 335 -21.80 20.79 -0.82
CA GLU A 335 -21.49 19.71 -1.78
C GLU A 335 -20.01 19.34 -1.75
N ASP A 336 -19.18 20.34 -1.45
CA ASP A 336 -17.73 20.21 -1.31
C ASP A 336 -17.30 19.80 0.11
N SER A 337 -18.22 19.74 1.07
CA SER A 337 -17.95 19.36 2.46
C SER A 337 -17.97 17.85 2.66
N LEU A 338 -17.12 17.38 3.58
CA LEU A 338 -17.28 16.05 4.18
C LEU A 338 -18.63 15.94 4.90
N LEU A 339 -19.19 14.74 4.96
CA LEU A 339 -20.29 14.43 5.88
C LEU A 339 -19.76 14.01 7.25
N PRO A 340 -20.46 14.37 8.34
CA PRO A 340 -20.14 13.83 9.65
C PRO A 340 -20.50 12.34 9.71
N ILE A 341 -19.50 11.50 10.00
CA ILE A 341 -19.72 10.08 10.21
C ILE A 341 -20.00 9.84 11.70
N SER A 342 -20.96 8.95 11.97
CA SER A 342 -21.29 8.52 13.33
C SER A 342 -20.07 7.97 14.05
N THR A 343 -19.79 8.51 15.22
CA THR A 343 -18.82 7.92 16.14
C THR A 343 -19.41 6.78 16.98
N GLN A 344 -20.73 6.59 16.93
CA GLN A 344 -21.46 5.63 17.76
C GLN A 344 -21.94 4.40 16.96
N ALA A 345 -22.27 4.56 15.67
CA ALA A 345 -22.73 3.45 14.84
C ALA A 345 -21.54 2.68 14.27
N GLU A 346 -21.41 1.41 14.67
CA GLU A 346 -20.32 0.53 14.21
C GLU A 346 -20.44 0.21 12.70
N VAL A 347 -21.66 0.26 12.16
CA VAL A 347 -22.00 -0.03 10.76
C VAL A 347 -21.37 0.99 9.79
N ASP A 348 -21.17 2.23 10.24
CA ASP A 348 -20.73 3.34 9.38
C ASP A 348 -19.20 3.48 9.31
N ARG A 349 -18.44 2.59 9.94
CA ARG A 349 -16.99 2.75 10.12
C ARG A 349 -16.20 1.69 9.35
N THR A 350 -15.20 2.16 8.61
CA THR A 350 -14.32 1.31 7.80
C THR A 350 -13.50 0.38 8.68
N LEU A 351 -13.52 -0.91 8.35
CA LEU A 351 -12.69 -1.93 8.96
C LEU A 351 -11.49 -2.26 8.09
N LEU A 352 -10.39 -2.63 8.73
CA LEU A 352 -9.20 -3.10 8.06
C LEU A 352 -8.74 -4.41 8.70
N ILE A 353 -8.86 -5.50 7.95
CA ILE A 353 -8.58 -6.84 8.44
C ILE A 353 -7.09 -7.14 8.30
N GLY A 354 -6.44 -7.44 9.43
CA GLY A 354 -5.11 -8.04 9.49
C GLY A 354 -3.94 -7.09 9.21
N TYR A 355 -4.13 -5.77 9.26
CA TYR A 355 -3.05 -4.80 9.03
C TYR A 355 -1.83 -5.05 9.94
N VAL A 356 -0.65 -5.09 9.32
CA VAL A 356 0.65 -5.29 9.99
C VAL A 356 1.74 -4.37 9.40
N GLY A 357 1.34 -3.17 8.98
CA GLY A 357 2.24 -2.23 8.31
C GLY A 357 2.57 -2.64 6.87
N ASN A 358 3.76 -2.26 6.43
CA ASN A 358 4.24 -2.46 5.06
C ASN A 358 4.28 -3.93 4.58
N SER A 359 4.26 -4.88 5.53
CA SER A 359 4.32 -6.31 5.25
C SER A 359 2.99 -6.83 4.71
N PHE A 360 1.88 -6.28 5.19
CA PHE A 360 0.54 -6.53 4.71
C PHE A 360 -0.38 -5.37 5.14
N ILE A 361 -0.83 -4.61 4.13
CA ILE A 361 -1.61 -3.36 4.26
C ILE A 361 -3.06 -3.62 4.71
N GLY A 362 -3.48 -4.88 4.76
CA GLY A 362 -4.81 -5.28 5.24
C GLY A 362 -5.81 -5.50 4.10
N LEU A 363 -7.01 -5.95 4.46
CA LEU A 363 -8.17 -6.00 3.57
C LEU A 363 -9.23 -5.01 4.07
N PRO A 364 -9.70 -4.07 3.23
CA PRO A 364 -10.80 -3.20 3.61
C PRO A 364 -12.07 -4.03 3.80
N ALA A 365 -12.84 -3.71 4.84
CA ALA A 365 -14.05 -4.41 5.23
C ALA A 365 -15.05 -3.44 5.88
N HIS A 366 -16.26 -3.92 6.10
CA HIS A 366 -17.33 -3.21 6.79
C HIS A 366 -18.02 -4.16 7.78
N PHE A 367 -18.73 -3.58 8.74
CA PHE A 367 -19.55 -4.35 9.67
C PHE A 367 -20.87 -4.76 9.01
N ALA A 368 -21.14 -6.06 8.97
CA ALA A 368 -22.41 -6.63 8.51
C ALA A 368 -22.78 -7.83 9.40
N ASN A 369 -23.97 -7.78 10.01
CA ASN A 369 -24.51 -8.87 10.86
C ASN A 369 -23.52 -9.39 11.92
N ASP A 370 -22.90 -8.49 12.69
CA ASP A 370 -21.86 -8.80 13.69
C ASP A 370 -20.62 -9.52 13.13
N THR A 371 -20.39 -9.42 11.82
CA THR A 371 -19.19 -9.94 11.15
C THR A 371 -18.48 -8.85 10.37
N ALA A 372 -17.18 -9.05 10.12
CA ALA A 372 -16.43 -8.22 9.18
C ALA A 372 -16.53 -8.81 7.77
N GLU A 373 -17.19 -8.10 6.86
CA GLU A 373 -17.36 -8.50 5.47
C GLU A 373 -16.52 -7.63 4.53
N ILE A 374 -15.91 -8.26 3.52
CA ILE A 374 -15.23 -7.53 2.44
C ILE A 374 -16.26 -7.25 1.34
N GLN A 375 -16.23 -6.08 0.71
CA GLN A 375 -17.01 -5.86 -0.51
C GLN A 375 -16.26 -6.50 -1.70
N PRO A 376 -16.92 -7.36 -2.49
CA PRO A 376 -16.29 -8.03 -3.62
C PRO A 376 -16.00 -7.12 -4.82
N ASP A 377 -16.66 -5.95 -4.92
CA ASP A 377 -16.64 -5.07 -6.11
C ASP A 377 -15.81 -3.79 -5.97
N THR A 378 -15.25 -3.52 -4.80
CA THR A 378 -14.37 -2.36 -4.61
C THR A 378 -12.96 -2.75 -5.05
N GLY A 379 -12.64 -2.51 -6.33
CA GLY A 379 -11.28 -2.58 -6.91
C GLY A 379 -10.24 -1.65 -6.27
N TYR A 380 -10.47 -1.19 -5.04
CA TYR A 380 -9.63 -0.29 -4.29
C TYR A 380 -8.48 -1.10 -3.69
N PHE A 381 -7.35 -1.07 -4.39
CA PHE A 381 -6.08 -1.45 -3.80
C PHE A 381 -5.76 -0.41 -2.74
N VAL A 382 -5.86 -0.83 -1.48
CA VAL A 382 -5.44 -0.02 -0.35
C VAL A 382 -3.91 0.09 -0.38
N GLU A 383 -3.38 1.32 -0.36
CA GLU A 383 -1.95 1.61 -0.41
C GLU A 383 -1.43 2.14 0.94
N GLU A 384 -0.12 2.01 1.18
CA GLU A 384 0.52 2.58 2.37
C GLU A 384 0.78 4.06 2.12
N ARG A 385 0.36 4.92 3.05
CA ARG A 385 0.43 6.38 2.89
C ARG A 385 1.83 6.88 2.60
N ASP A 386 1.96 7.79 1.63
CA ASP A 386 3.25 8.41 1.33
C ASP A 386 3.60 9.45 2.41
N PRO A 387 4.72 9.30 3.13
CA PRO A 387 5.13 10.23 4.19
C PRO A 387 5.41 11.65 3.71
N GLN A 388 5.62 11.87 2.41
CA GLN A 388 5.90 13.19 1.83
C GLN A 388 4.75 13.74 0.97
N ILE A 389 3.80 12.89 0.54
CA ILE A 389 2.56 13.39 -0.06
C ILE A 389 1.63 13.65 1.11
N ASN A 390 1.57 14.92 1.49
CA ASN A 390 0.42 15.36 2.25
C ASN A 390 -0.76 15.23 1.28
N GLU A 391 -1.48 14.10 1.29
CA GLU A 391 -2.74 13.91 0.55
C GLU A 391 -3.84 14.93 0.94
N SER A 392 -3.48 16.00 1.65
CA SER A 392 -4.17 17.28 1.59
C SER A 392 -4.09 17.99 0.22
N GLN A 393 -3.75 17.30 -0.87
CA GLN A 393 -3.62 17.88 -2.22
C GLN A 393 -4.52 17.25 -3.30
N TRP A 394 -5.54 16.50 -2.93
CA TRP A 394 -6.83 17.06 -3.35
C TRP A 394 -6.93 18.31 -2.49
N GLU A 395 -6.84 19.50 -3.09
CA GLU A 395 -7.14 20.74 -2.37
C GLU A 395 -8.52 20.50 -1.78
N ARG A 396 -8.58 20.02 -0.51
CA ARG A 396 -9.84 19.88 0.18
C ARG A 396 -10.40 21.28 0.13
N PRO A 397 -11.54 21.48 -0.55
CA PRO A 397 -12.08 22.81 -0.70
C PRO A 397 -12.09 23.46 0.68
N LEU A 398 -11.50 24.64 0.78
CA LEU A 398 -11.38 25.29 2.07
C LEU A 398 -12.79 25.70 2.48
N PRO A 399 -13.14 25.58 3.77
CA PRO A 399 -14.37 26.16 4.25
C PRO A 399 -14.44 27.64 3.86
N PRO A 400 -15.64 28.17 3.57
CA PRO A 400 -15.81 29.58 3.30
C PRO A 400 -15.12 30.44 4.39
N LEU A 401 -14.35 31.44 3.97
CA LEU A 401 -13.54 32.25 4.88
C LEU A 401 -14.34 33.38 5.57
N SER A 402 -15.54 33.67 5.08
CA SER A 402 -16.38 34.78 5.54
C SER A 402 -17.83 34.36 5.73
N GLY A 403 -18.55 35.07 6.60
CA GLY A 403 -19.98 34.84 6.83
C GLY A 403 -20.28 33.68 7.77
N VAL A 404 -19.33 33.28 8.64
CA VAL A 404 -19.57 32.29 9.69
C VAL A 404 -20.65 32.81 10.65
N VAL A 405 -21.72 32.04 10.82
CA VAL A 405 -22.80 32.32 11.77
C VAL A 405 -22.44 31.76 13.13
N ASP A 406 -22.15 30.47 13.18
CA ASP A 406 -21.75 29.78 14.40
C ASP A 406 -20.94 28.51 14.11
N ARG A 407 -20.43 27.93 15.19
CA ARG A 407 -19.70 26.68 15.20
C ARG A 407 -20.32 25.74 16.22
N ILE A 408 -20.92 24.65 15.74
CA ILE A 408 -21.70 23.72 16.54
C ILE A 408 -20.86 22.46 16.80
N ASP A 409 -20.66 22.13 18.07
CA ASP A 409 -20.05 20.86 18.47
C ASP A 409 -21.01 19.70 18.22
N LEU A 410 -20.61 18.73 17.40
CA LEU A 410 -21.45 17.58 17.03
C LEU A 410 -21.22 16.35 17.93
N ARG A 411 -20.22 16.40 18.83
CA ARG A 411 -19.93 15.29 19.76
C ARG A 411 -21.14 14.87 20.62
N PRO A 412 -22.00 15.79 21.10
CA PRO A 412 -23.23 15.40 21.83
C PRO A 412 -24.21 14.58 20.99
N ALA A 413 -24.18 14.71 19.66
CA ALA A 413 -24.97 13.90 18.73
C ALA A 413 -24.27 12.60 18.34
N GLY A 414 -23.13 12.29 18.96
CA GLY A 414 -22.32 11.13 18.61
C GLY A 414 -21.56 11.30 17.30
N LEU A 415 -21.28 12.51 16.82
CA LEU A 415 -20.54 12.77 15.58
C LEU A 415 -19.18 13.43 15.87
N GLY A 416 -18.16 13.01 15.14
CA GLY A 416 -16.75 13.33 15.45
C GLY A 416 -16.23 14.62 14.84
N GLY A 417 -16.75 15.79 15.27
CA GLY A 417 -16.27 17.08 14.78
C GLY A 417 -17.19 18.25 15.11
N HIS A 418 -17.09 19.32 14.32
CA HIS A 418 -17.92 20.51 14.41
C HIS A 418 -18.61 20.79 13.07
N ALA A 419 -19.81 21.36 13.11
CA ALA A 419 -20.40 22.03 11.96
C ALA A 419 -20.05 23.51 12.02
N ILE A 420 -19.67 24.11 10.90
CA ILE A 420 -19.54 25.55 10.75
C ILE A 420 -20.68 25.99 9.83
N ARG A 421 -21.61 26.82 10.32
CA ARG A 421 -22.71 27.34 9.50
C ARG A 421 -22.34 28.70 8.92
N TYR A 422 -22.82 28.97 7.73
CA TYR A 422 -22.56 30.21 7.01
C TYR A 422 -23.86 30.94 6.64
N GLN A 423 -23.79 32.26 6.59
CA GLN A 423 -24.94 33.11 6.30
C GLN A 423 -25.44 32.92 4.86
N HIS A 424 -24.52 32.63 3.94
CA HIS A 424 -24.79 32.51 2.50
C HIS A 424 -24.35 31.16 1.93
N GLY A 425 -24.10 30.16 2.77
CA GLY A 425 -23.65 28.83 2.37
C GLY A 425 -24.29 27.73 3.20
N ARG A 426 -24.19 26.48 2.72
CA ARG A 426 -24.54 25.31 3.52
C ARG A 426 -23.49 25.09 4.61
N ALA A 427 -23.78 24.19 5.56
CA ALA A 427 -22.84 23.93 6.64
C ALA A 427 -21.58 23.22 6.14
N TRP A 428 -20.45 23.53 6.74
CA TRP A 428 -19.19 22.85 6.50
C TRP A 428 -18.83 21.97 7.69
N PHE A 429 -18.47 20.72 7.43
CA PHE A 429 -17.99 19.82 8.47
C PHE A 429 -16.50 20.03 8.71
N GLU A 430 -16.15 20.34 9.95
CA GLU A 430 -14.78 20.42 10.40
C GLU A 430 -14.46 19.24 11.33
N THR A 431 -13.51 18.40 10.92
CA THR A 431 -13.08 17.28 11.75
C THR A 431 -12.36 17.80 13.00
N THR A 432 -12.32 17.00 14.07
CA THR A 432 -11.58 17.36 15.31
C THR A 432 -10.10 17.67 15.04
N ARG A 433 -9.51 17.08 13.99
CA ARG A 433 -8.12 17.32 13.58
C ARG A 433 -7.94 18.71 12.94
N ASP A 434 -8.83 19.10 12.04
CA ASP A 434 -8.78 20.39 11.36
C ASP A 434 -8.98 21.55 12.36
N ALA A 435 -9.87 21.32 13.33
CA ALA A 435 -10.08 22.20 14.47
C ALA A 435 -8.81 22.43 15.31
N ASP A 436 -8.07 21.35 15.61
CA ASP A 436 -6.83 21.40 16.39
C ASP A 436 -5.69 22.04 15.59
N ALA A 437 -5.62 21.80 14.27
CA ALA A 437 -4.62 22.38 13.38
C ALA A 437 -4.75 23.90 13.28
N ARG A 438 -5.97 24.43 13.16
CA ARG A 438 -6.21 25.89 13.13
C ARG A 438 -5.95 26.61 14.46
N ARG A 439 -5.96 25.88 15.58
CA ARG A 439 -5.64 26.43 16.91
C ARG A 439 -4.14 26.54 17.17
N LYS A 440 -3.31 25.80 16.44
CA LYS A 440 -1.85 25.96 16.51
C LYS A 440 -1.43 27.02 15.48
N PRO A 441 -0.80 28.14 15.87
CA PRO A 441 -0.16 29.01 14.89
C PRO A 441 0.84 28.18 14.09
N PRO A 442 1.01 28.45 12.78
CA PRO A 442 2.04 27.79 12.00
C PRO A 442 3.35 28.00 12.72
N THR A 443 3.92 26.91 13.21
CA THR A 443 5.29 26.92 13.70
C THR A 443 6.12 27.27 12.48
N ALA A 444 6.75 28.45 12.52
CA ALA A 444 7.64 28.91 11.45
C ALA A 444 8.59 27.75 11.14
N ALA A 445 8.60 27.32 9.88
CA ALA A 445 9.55 26.33 9.41
C ALA A 445 10.96 26.90 9.65
N GLU A 446 11.72 26.22 10.51
CA GLU A 446 13.19 26.32 10.55
C GLU A 446 13.81 25.21 9.72
#